data_AF-G2GNK4-F1
#
_entry.id   AF-G2GNK4-F1
#
_cell.length_a   1.000
_cell.length_b   1.000
_cell.length_c   1.000
_cell.angle_alpha   90.00
_cell.angle_beta   90.00
_cell.angle_gamma   90.00
#
_symmetry.space_group_name_H-M   'P 1'
#
loop_
_entity.id
_entity.type
_entity.pdbx_description
1 polymer ?
#
loop_
_entity_poly.entity_id
_entity_poly.type
_entity_poly.pdbx_seq_one_letter_code
_entity_poly.pdbx_strand_id
1 'polypeptide(L)'
;QVAGKELMLKILYPPLELFHRYQRQEAEQFNAALVDAITRHKDYWTADDARSLSGEGLVALGPLALACMAYDAGMPIEVESAYLPKALLQRAWVGEFET
;
A
#
# COMPACT_ATOMS: atom_id res chain seq x y z
N GLN A 1 -15.33 17.34 -11.52
CA GLN A 1 -14.20 18.00 -10.84
C GLN A 1 -12.98 17.10 -11.03
N VAL A 2 -11.80 17.65 -11.35
CA VAL A 2 -10.55 16.87 -11.45
C VAL A 2 -9.90 16.84 -10.07
N ALA A 3 -9.35 15.70 -9.67
CA ALA A 3 -8.66 15.56 -8.38
C ALA A 3 -7.50 16.55 -8.26
N GLY A 4 -7.26 17.05 -7.04
CA GLY A 4 -6.14 17.96 -6.77
C GLY A 4 -4.79 17.29 -7.04
N LYS A 5 -3.79 18.11 -7.43
CA LYS A 5 -2.44 17.63 -7.79
C LYS A 5 -1.80 16.77 -6.70
N GLU A 6 -1.92 17.18 -5.43
CA GLU A 6 -1.34 16.43 -4.31
C GLU A 6 -2.00 15.05 -4.17
N LEU A 7 -3.33 14.98 -4.21
CA LEU A 7 -4.08 13.73 -4.14
C LEU A 7 -3.73 12.80 -5.30
N MET A 8 -3.62 13.33 -6.51
CA MET A 8 -3.18 12.58 -7.69
C MET A 8 -1.79 11.97 -7.48
N LEU A 9 -0.81 12.78 -7.09
CA LEU A 9 0.59 12.36 -7.01
C LEU A 9 0.90 11.45 -5.81
N LYS A 10 0.19 11.62 -4.69
CA LYS A 10 0.49 10.88 -3.45
C LYS A 10 -0.41 9.67 -3.21
N ILE A 11 -1.66 9.69 -3.66
CA ILE A 11 -2.64 8.63 -3.34
C ILE A 11 -3.09 7.87 -4.58
N LEU A 12 -3.46 8.57 -5.66
CA LEU A 12 -4.18 7.93 -6.77
C LEU A 12 -3.26 7.38 -7.88
N TYR A 13 -2.10 7.99 -8.12
CA TYR A 13 -1.12 7.49 -9.08
C TYR A 13 -0.29 6.28 -8.58
N PRO A 14 0.22 6.25 -7.33
CA PRO A 14 1.10 5.16 -6.90
C PRO A 14 0.54 3.73 -7.06
N PRO A 15 -0.76 3.47 -6.83
CA PRO A 15 -1.35 2.15 -7.12
C PRO A 15 -1.30 1.77 -8.61
N LEU A 16 -1.37 2.75 -9.54
CA LEU A 16 -1.25 2.48 -10.98
C LEU A 16 0.17 2.04 -11.35
N GLU A 17 1.18 2.68 -10.75
CA GLU A 17 2.58 2.28 -10.91
C GLU A 17 2.82 0.88 -10.35
N LEU A 18 2.32 0.59 -9.14
CA LEU A 18 2.38 -0.75 -8.56
C LEU A 18 1.72 -1.81 -9.45
N PHE A 19 0.54 -1.50 -9.99
CA PHE A 19 -0.16 -2.39 -10.92
C PHE A 19 0.68 -2.62 -12.20
N HIS A 20 1.31 -1.59 -12.73
CA HIS A 20 2.22 -1.72 -13.88
C HIS A 20 3.39 -2.67 -13.60
N ARG A 21 4.04 -2.56 -12.43
CA ARG A 21 5.14 -3.46 -12.03
C ARG A 21 4.66 -4.89 -11.77
N TYR A 22 3.50 -5.04 -11.14
CA TYR A 22 2.87 -6.35 -10.92
C TYR A 22 2.60 -7.06 -12.25
N GLN A 23 1.99 -6.39 -13.22
CA GLN A 23 1.70 -6.96 -14.55
C GLN A 23 2.97 -7.40 -15.29
N ARG A 24 4.10 -6.74 -15.03
CA ARG A 24 5.41 -7.06 -15.63
C ARG A 24 6.21 -8.08 -14.84
N GLN A 25 5.70 -8.54 -13.69
CA GLN A 25 6.37 -9.48 -12.78
C GLN A 25 7.75 -8.96 -12.30
N GLU A 26 7.88 -7.64 -12.17
CA GLU A 26 9.11 -6.93 -11.79
C GLU A 26 9.22 -6.84 -10.25
N ALA A 27 9.57 -7.94 -9.58
CA ALA A 27 9.49 -8.05 -8.11
C ALA A 27 10.30 -6.98 -7.35
N GLU A 28 11.55 -6.73 -7.75
CA GLU A 28 12.40 -5.71 -7.11
C GLU A 28 11.81 -4.30 -7.30
N GLN A 29 11.37 -3.98 -8.52
CA GLN A 29 10.79 -2.68 -8.83
C GLN A 29 9.42 -2.50 -8.19
N PHE A 30 8.65 -3.58 -8.04
CA PHE A 30 7.39 -3.60 -7.31
C PHE A 30 7.63 -3.26 -5.83
N ASN A 31 8.59 -3.90 -5.17
CA ASN A 31 8.90 -3.61 -3.76
C ASN A 31 9.42 -2.17 -3.59
N ALA A 32 10.26 -1.67 -4.49
CA ALA A 32 10.70 -0.27 -4.48
C ALA A 32 9.52 0.71 -4.64
N ALA A 33 8.62 0.44 -5.60
CA ALA A 33 7.41 1.25 -5.80
C ALA A 33 6.45 1.15 -4.60
N LEU A 34 6.41 0.02 -3.90
CA LEU A 34 5.58 -0.18 -2.71
C LEU A 34 6.06 0.68 -1.55
N VAL A 35 7.38 0.76 -1.33
CA VAL A 35 7.99 1.67 -0.36
C VAL A 35 7.66 3.13 -0.69
N ASP A 36 7.78 3.54 -1.95
CA ASP A 36 7.47 4.91 -2.38
C ASP A 36 5.97 5.22 -2.19
N ALA A 37 5.08 4.30 -2.54
CA ALA A 37 3.64 4.47 -2.36
C ALA A 37 3.24 4.64 -0.88
N ILE A 38 3.82 3.85 0.02
CA ILE A 38 3.57 3.94 1.46
C ILE A 38 4.13 5.25 2.03
N THR A 39 5.32 5.65 1.60
CA THR A 39 5.93 6.92 2.00
C THR A 39 5.03 8.09 1.61
N ARG A 40 4.54 8.10 0.37
CA ARG A 40 3.60 9.13 -0.12
C ARG A 40 2.26 9.11 0.60
N HIS A 41 1.73 7.93 0.92
CA HIS A 41 0.51 7.78 1.71
C HIS A 41 0.67 8.42 3.08
N LYS A 42 1.76 8.10 3.79
CA LYS A 42 2.11 8.75 5.06
C LYS A 42 2.20 10.26 4.89
N ASP A 43 2.98 10.73 3.92
CA ASP A 43 3.18 12.17 3.65
C ASP A 43 1.89 12.93 3.31
N TYR A 44 0.87 12.25 2.77
CA TYR A 44 -0.42 12.85 2.48
C TYR A 44 -1.29 12.95 3.73
N TRP A 45 -1.37 11.85 4.49
CA TRP A 45 -2.26 11.73 5.64
C TRP A 45 -1.72 12.40 6.90
N THR A 46 -0.41 12.60 7.02
CA THR A 46 0.19 13.35 8.14
C THR A 46 0.51 14.81 7.79
N ALA A 47 -0.01 15.33 6.67
CA ALA A 47 0.29 16.69 6.20
C ALA A 47 -0.32 17.79 7.09
N ASP A 48 -1.43 17.48 7.76
CA ASP A 48 -2.13 18.39 8.67
C ASP A 48 -2.92 17.61 9.73
N ASP A 49 -3.30 18.29 10.81
CA ASP A 49 -3.99 17.69 11.96
C ASP A 49 -5.31 17.03 11.55
N ALA A 50 -6.08 17.65 10.66
CA ALA A 50 -7.37 17.13 10.23
C ALA A 50 -7.21 15.79 9.47
N ARG A 51 -6.24 15.70 8.55
CA ARG A 51 -5.93 14.46 7.84
C ARG A 51 -5.34 13.40 8.76
N SER A 52 -4.50 13.79 9.73
CA SER A 52 -3.85 12.83 10.63
C SER A 52 -4.83 12.08 11.54
N LEU A 53 -6.00 12.68 11.78
CA LEU A 53 -7.09 12.09 12.56
C LEU A 53 -8.06 11.28 11.69
N SER A 54 -7.86 11.23 10.37
CA SER A 54 -8.72 10.48 9.46
C SER A 54 -8.44 8.99 9.51
N GLY A 55 -9.49 8.18 9.66
CA GLY A 55 -9.42 6.72 9.58
C GLY A 55 -8.97 6.21 8.19
N GLU A 56 -9.18 6.99 7.13
CA GLU A 56 -8.73 6.65 5.77
C GLU A 56 -7.21 6.60 5.65
N GLY A 57 -6.49 7.29 6.54
CA GLY A 57 -5.03 7.29 6.57
C GLY A 57 -4.41 6.06 7.23
N LEU A 58 -5.18 5.24 7.97
CA LEU A 58 -4.66 4.13 8.76
C LEU A 58 -4.04 3.01 7.91
N VAL A 59 -4.59 2.77 6.73
CA VAL A 59 -4.16 1.70 5.83
C VAL A 59 -3.97 2.26 4.43
N ALA A 60 -2.84 1.94 3.81
CA ALA A 60 -2.61 2.24 2.41
C ALA A 60 -3.40 1.24 1.54
N LEU A 61 -4.72 1.40 1.46
CA LEU A 61 -5.64 0.37 0.94
C LEU A 61 -5.32 -0.06 -0.49
N GLY A 62 -5.05 0.89 -1.39
CA GLY A 62 -4.65 0.59 -2.77
C GLY A 62 -3.34 -0.20 -2.84
N PRO A 63 -2.24 0.29 -2.24
CA PRO A 63 -0.99 -0.46 -2.14
C PRO A 63 -1.13 -1.83 -1.46
N LEU A 64 -1.93 -1.94 -0.39
CA LEU A 64 -2.19 -3.21 0.29
C LEU A 64 -2.88 -4.22 -0.63
N ALA A 65 -3.92 -3.81 -1.36
CA ALA A 65 -4.62 -4.70 -2.28
C ALA A 65 -3.66 -5.27 -3.35
N LEU A 66 -2.76 -4.43 -3.88
CA LEU A 66 -1.74 -4.85 -4.86
C LEU A 66 -0.68 -5.76 -4.24
N ALA A 67 -0.25 -5.48 -3.00
CA ALA A 67 0.67 -6.34 -2.27
C ALA A 67 0.04 -7.72 -1.99
N CYS A 68 -1.25 -7.79 -1.62
CA CYS A 68 -1.99 -9.04 -1.51
C CYS A 68 -2.02 -9.80 -2.84
N MET A 69 -2.38 -9.16 -3.94
CA MET A 69 -2.41 -9.82 -5.26
C MET A 69 -1.04 -10.32 -5.71
N ALA A 70 0.03 -9.56 -5.40
CA ALA A 70 1.40 -9.95 -5.68
C ALA A 70 1.84 -11.15 -4.82
N TYR A 71 1.57 -11.10 -3.51
CA TYR A 71 1.81 -12.21 -2.58
C TYR A 71 1.09 -13.49 -3.03
N ASP A 72 -0.18 -13.36 -3.40
CA ASP A 72 -1.02 -14.46 -3.88
C ASP A 72 -0.52 -15.08 -5.20
N ALA A 73 0.19 -14.28 -6.00
CA ALA A 73 0.84 -14.72 -7.24
C ALA A 73 2.25 -15.30 -7.01
N GLY A 74 2.72 -15.39 -5.77
CA GLY A 74 4.05 -15.90 -5.42
C GLY A 74 5.18 -14.89 -5.59
N MET A 75 4.87 -13.60 -5.82
CA MET A 75 5.88 -12.55 -5.82
C MET A 75 6.30 -12.24 -4.38
N PRO A 76 7.62 -12.19 -4.07
CA PRO A 76 8.08 -11.85 -2.73
C PRO A 76 7.71 -10.41 -2.37
N ILE A 77 7.09 -10.24 -1.20
CA ILE A 77 6.83 -8.93 -0.60
C ILE A 77 7.78 -8.76 0.59
N GLU A 78 8.70 -7.82 0.45
CA GLU A 78 9.79 -7.59 1.41
C GLU A 78 9.51 -6.38 2.32
N VAL A 79 8.46 -5.61 2.00
CA VAL A 79 8.11 -4.38 2.70
C VAL A 79 7.24 -4.67 3.93
N GLU A 80 7.76 -4.36 5.11
CA GLU A 80 6.97 -4.31 6.35
C GLU A 80 6.63 -2.86 6.71
N SER A 81 5.36 -2.60 7.03
CA SER A 81 4.87 -1.26 7.39
C SER A 81 3.60 -1.34 8.22
N ALA A 82 3.41 -0.39 9.14
CA ALA A 82 2.14 -0.24 9.86
C ALA A 82 0.95 0.03 8.91
N TYR A 83 1.20 0.61 7.73
CA TYR A 83 0.19 0.85 6.70
C TYR A 83 -0.14 -0.39 5.84
N LEU A 84 0.62 -1.49 6.02
CA LEU A 84 0.40 -2.80 5.40
C LEU A 84 0.21 -3.86 6.49
N PRO A 85 -0.99 -3.96 7.10
CA PRO A 85 -1.24 -4.94 8.15
C PRO A 85 -0.88 -6.35 7.70
N LYS A 86 0.17 -6.93 8.32
CA LYS A 86 0.78 -8.20 7.91
C LYS A 86 -0.22 -9.35 7.86
N ALA A 87 -1.14 -9.41 8.82
CA ALA A 87 -2.17 -10.44 8.86
C ALA A 87 -3.11 -10.37 7.63
N LEU A 88 -3.50 -9.16 7.19
CA LEU A 88 -4.32 -9.00 5.98
C LEU A 88 -3.53 -9.37 4.72
N LEU A 89 -2.26 -8.96 4.65
CA LEU A 89 -1.39 -9.27 3.52
C LEU A 89 -1.18 -10.78 3.35
N GLN A 90 -0.92 -11.48 4.45
CA GLN A 90 -0.57 -12.90 4.47
C GLN A 90 -1.80 -13.82 4.63
N ARG A 91 -3.01 -13.26 4.56
CA ARG A 91 -4.29 -13.97 4.76
C ARG A 91 -4.40 -14.67 6.13
N ALA A 92 -3.65 -14.20 7.13
CA ALA A 92 -3.69 -14.78 8.46
C ALA A 92 -4.96 -14.32 9.19
N TRP A 93 -5.78 -15.28 9.63
CA TRP A 93 -6.97 -15.02 10.41
C TRP A 93 -6.70 -15.13 11.91
N VAL A 94 -7.40 -14.33 12.71
CA VAL A 94 -7.39 -14.49 14.17
C VAL A 94 -7.95 -15.88 14.50
N GLY A 95 -7.13 -16.72 15.13
CA GLY A 95 -7.45 -18.12 15.46
C GLY A 95 -6.85 -19.17 14.51
N GLU A 96 -6.11 -18.77 13.47
CA GLU A 96 -5.42 -19.70 12.55
C GLU A 96 -4.08 -20.20 13.12
N PHE A 97 -3.49 -19.48 14.08
CA PHE A 97 -2.28 -19.87 14.82
C PHE A 97 -2.51 -19.74 16.33
N GLU A 98 -1.92 -20.64 17.13
CA GLU A 98 -2.01 -20.57 18.59
C GLU A 98 -1.39 -19.27 19.12
N THR A 99 -2.18 -18.52 19.89
CA THR A 99 -1.78 -17.28 20.59
C THR A 99 -1.23 -17.57 21.97
#